data_AF-A0A419DUH0-F1
#
_entry.id   AF-A0A419DUH0-F1
#
_cell.length_a   1.000
_cell.length_b   1.000
_cell.length_c   1.000
_cell.angle_alpha   90.00
_cell.angle_beta   90.00
_cell.angle_gamma   90.00
#
_symmetry.space_group_name_H-M   'P 1'
#
loop_
_entity.id
_entity.type
_entity.pdbx_description
1 polymer ?
#
loop_
_entity_poly.entity_id
_entity_poly.type
_entity_poly.pdbx_seq_one_letter_code
_entity_poly.pdbx_strand_id
1 'polypeptide(L)'
;MTDQRKALKGKLEILIGNAIKLIIDFDDEKEVISALSSIEKIKESLVKYDKVFSTGVPTKTIPIQQGKDRLSEVEDEYGKIANMLDDVNVENLRQSKIFSIKEDAVQLLKPNQFKTATEALCVLIFILESGLGKRDIPYEAFRNIFESQNIKSGSPLVMLMNNLKNAKYIDSKKYDAKTISLTPKGQENAIGVLNKLVTTTAKQ
;
A
#
# COMPACT_ATOMS: atom_id res chain seq x y z
N MET A 1 23.00 -21.45 -12.92
CA MET A 1 23.40 -20.03 -12.77
C MET A 1 22.97 -19.13 -13.94
N THR A 2 22.39 -19.66 -15.02
CA THR A 2 22.05 -18.91 -16.25
C THR A 2 20.65 -18.27 -16.25
N ASP A 3 19.66 -18.87 -15.57
CA ASP A 3 18.26 -18.40 -15.66
C ASP A 3 17.97 -17.14 -14.83
N GLN A 4 18.58 -17.01 -13.65
CA GLN A 4 18.40 -15.82 -12.80
C GLN A 4 19.02 -14.56 -13.43
N ARG A 5 20.18 -14.68 -14.08
CA ARG A 5 20.81 -13.58 -14.82
C ARG A 5 19.95 -13.15 -16.02
N LYS A 6 19.34 -14.10 -16.73
CA LYS A 6 18.48 -13.82 -17.88
C LYS A 6 17.17 -13.14 -17.46
N ALA A 7 16.56 -13.61 -16.36
CA ALA A 7 15.37 -13.00 -15.78
C ALA A 7 15.63 -11.57 -15.27
N LEU A 8 16.79 -11.34 -14.64
CA LEU A 8 17.17 -10.02 -14.14
C LEU A 8 17.47 -9.04 -15.27
N LYS A 9 18.12 -9.50 -16.35
CA LYS A 9 18.37 -8.70 -17.55
C LYS A 9 17.07 -8.25 -18.22
N GLY A 10 16.10 -9.16 -18.36
CA GLY A 10 14.79 -8.82 -18.92
C GLY A 10 14.01 -7.79 -18.07
N LYS A 11 14.04 -7.92 -16.74
CA LYS A 11 13.43 -6.93 -15.84
C LYS A 11 14.10 -5.57 -15.95
N LEU A 12 15.42 -5.54 -16.11
CA LEU A 12 16.19 -4.30 -16.25
C LEU A 12 15.91 -3.59 -17.58
N GLU A 13 15.81 -4.35 -18.68
CA GLU A 13 15.45 -3.81 -20.00
C GLU A 13 14.05 -3.18 -20.00
N ILE A 14 13.09 -3.79 -19.29
CA ILE A 14 11.74 -3.23 -19.11
C ILE A 14 11.78 -1.94 -18.29
N LEU A 15 12.55 -1.90 -17.21
CA LEU A 15 12.66 -0.72 -16.34
C LEU A 15 13.31 0.47 -17.07
N ILE A 16 14.35 0.19 -17.86
CA ILE A 16 15.02 1.20 -18.69
C ILE A 16 14.08 1.68 -19.80
N GLY A 17 13.36 0.78 -20.46
CA GLY A 17 12.37 1.15 -21.48
C GLY A 17 11.26 2.06 -20.93
N ASN A 18 10.76 1.75 -19.74
CA ASN A 18 9.74 2.58 -19.07
C ASN A 18 10.32 3.94 -18.65
N ALA A 19 11.55 3.99 -18.14
CA ALA A 19 12.20 5.24 -17.76
C ALA A 19 12.48 6.16 -18.96
N ILE A 20 12.93 5.59 -20.10
CA ILE A 20 13.14 6.34 -21.33
C ILE A 20 11.81 6.87 -21.88
N LYS A 21 10.74 6.06 -21.83
CA LYS A 21 9.41 6.48 -22.27
C LYS A 21 8.85 7.62 -21.40
N LEU A 22 9.08 7.55 -20.08
CA LEU A 22 8.76 8.64 -19.17
C LEU A 22 9.52 9.92 -19.52
N ILE A 23 10.82 9.83 -19.85
CA ILE A 23 11.65 11.00 -20.20
C ILE A 23 11.21 11.68 -21.52
N ILE A 24 10.65 10.92 -22.47
CA ILE A 24 10.21 11.47 -23.78
C ILE A 24 8.93 12.31 -23.67
N ASP A 25 8.14 12.15 -22.60
CA ASP A 25 6.86 12.84 -22.42
C ASP A 25 6.95 14.10 -21.50
N PHE A 26 8.14 14.48 -21.04
CA PHE A 26 8.34 15.65 -20.16
C PHE A 26 8.80 16.90 -20.93
N ASP A 27 7.99 17.95 -20.91
CA ASP A 27 8.34 19.31 -21.37
C ASP A 27 9.08 20.14 -20.28
N ASP A 28 9.16 19.63 -19.04
CA ASP A 28 9.82 20.31 -17.91
C ASP A 28 11.20 19.71 -17.60
N GLU A 29 12.24 20.52 -17.81
CA GLU A 29 13.64 20.19 -17.56
C GLU A 29 13.91 19.70 -16.13
N LYS A 30 13.14 20.16 -15.13
CA LYS A 30 13.30 19.74 -13.73
C LYS A 30 12.82 18.31 -13.48
N GLU A 31 11.77 17.88 -14.17
CA GLU A 31 11.24 16.51 -14.04
C GLU A 31 12.18 15.51 -14.72
N VAL A 32 12.79 15.90 -15.84
CA VAL A 32 13.84 15.14 -16.52
C VAL A 32 15.07 14.96 -15.63
N ILE A 33 15.54 16.02 -14.96
CA ILE A 33 16.71 15.95 -14.04
C ILE A 33 16.42 15.03 -12.84
N SER A 34 15.22 15.08 -12.28
CA SER A 34 14.80 14.19 -11.18
C SER A 34 14.78 12.71 -11.60
N ALA A 35 14.27 12.43 -12.80
CA ALA A 35 14.27 11.09 -13.39
C ALA A 35 15.69 10.58 -13.64
N LEU A 36 16.59 11.41 -14.16
CA LEU A 36 17.99 11.06 -14.40
C LEU A 36 18.76 10.75 -13.11
N SER A 37 18.54 11.50 -12.03
CA SER A 37 19.14 11.20 -10.71
C SER A 37 18.69 9.84 -10.16
N SER A 38 17.42 9.48 -10.40
CA SER A 38 16.89 8.18 -10.01
C SER A 38 17.54 7.03 -10.79
N ILE A 39 17.87 7.25 -12.07
CA ILE A 39 18.59 6.28 -12.91
C ILE A 39 20.04 6.09 -12.43
N GLU A 40 20.74 7.14 -11.99
CA GLU A 40 22.09 7.02 -11.44
C GLU A 40 22.13 6.20 -10.16
N LYS A 41 21.18 6.42 -9.24
CA LYS A 41 21.05 5.61 -8.00
C LYS A 41 20.82 4.13 -8.30
N ILE A 42 20.07 3.82 -9.37
CA ILE A 42 19.87 2.44 -9.84
C ILE A 42 21.18 1.85 -10.39
N LYS A 43 21.95 2.62 -11.18
CA LYS A 43 23.26 2.19 -11.69
C LYS A 43 24.27 1.92 -10.57
N GLU A 44 24.36 2.79 -9.57
CA GLU A 44 25.27 2.58 -8.42
C GLU A 44 24.91 1.33 -7.61
N SER A 45 23.62 1.07 -7.45
CA SER A 45 23.14 -0.14 -6.78
C SER A 45 23.51 -1.40 -7.54
N LEU A 46 23.45 -1.37 -8.88
CA LEU A 46 23.85 -2.50 -9.74
C LEU A 46 25.36 -2.80 -9.66
N VAL A 47 26.22 -1.77 -9.61
CA VAL A 47 27.68 -1.95 -9.47
C VAL A 47 28.05 -2.59 -8.13
N LYS A 48 27.32 -2.28 -7.05
CA LYS A 48 27.51 -2.93 -5.74
C LYS A 48 27.16 -4.41 -5.79
N TYR A 49 26.11 -4.79 -6.52
CA TYR A 49 25.71 -6.20 -6.66
C TYR A 49 26.71 -7.04 -7.47
N ASP A 50 27.33 -6.47 -8.51
CA ASP A 50 28.29 -7.22 -9.35
C ASP A 50 29.63 -7.48 -8.63
N LYS A 51 30.03 -6.59 -7.70
CA LYS A 51 31.20 -6.79 -6.82
C LYS A 51 31.03 -7.96 -5.83
N VAL A 52 29.81 -8.17 -5.33
CA VAL A 52 29.52 -9.27 -4.38
C VAL A 52 29.58 -10.65 -5.08
N PHE A 53 29.34 -10.70 -6.39
CA PHE A 53 29.40 -11.95 -7.16
C PHE A 53 30.79 -12.29 -7.75
N SER A 54 31.72 -11.32 -7.82
CA SER A 54 33.07 -11.55 -8.38
C SER A 54 34.10 -12.06 -7.36
N THR A 55 33.80 -12.11 -6.07
CA THR A 55 34.74 -12.60 -5.04
C THR A 55 34.25 -13.92 -4.46
N GLY A 56 34.56 -15.02 -5.15
CA GLY A 56 34.22 -16.38 -4.74
C GLY A 56 34.92 -16.82 -3.44
N VAL A 57 34.34 -16.51 -2.28
CA VAL A 57 34.81 -16.99 -0.98
C VAL A 57 33.83 -18.02 -0.41
N PRO A 58 34.29 -19.18 0.13
CA PRO A 58 33.43 -20.29 0.49
C PRO A 58 32.76 -20.10 1.85
N THR A 59 31.55 -20.63 1.91
CA THR A 59 30.66 -20.79 3.06
C THR A 59 31.38 -21.41 4.26
N LYS A 60 31.62 -20.61 5.31
CA LYS A 60 31.82 -21.14 6.68
C LYS A 60 30.49 -21.09 7.42
N THR A 61 30.03 -22.27 7.80
CA THR A 61 28.91 -22.54 8.70
C THR A 61 29.15 -21.85 10.03
N ILE A 62 28.29 -20.88 10.37
CA ILE A 62 28.22 -20.24 11.69
C ILE A 62 26.94 -20.76 12.38
N PRO A 63 26.97 -21.10 13.68
CA PRO A 63 25.81 -21.60 14.40
C PRO A 63 24.70 -20.56 14.49
N ILE A 64 23.47 -21.04 14.37
CA ILE A 64 22.21 -20.30 14.35
C ILE A 64 22.13 -19.32 15.54
N GLN A 65 22.25 -18.04 15.26
CA GLN A 65 21.74 -16.95 16.10
C GLN A 65 20.87 -16.03 15.23
N GLN A 66 19.75 -15.64 15.83
CA GLN A 66 18.67 -14.82 15.28
C GLN A 66 19.12 -13.75 14.28
N GLY A 67 18.52 -13.75 13.10
CA GLY A 67 18.68 -12.67 12.13
C GLY A 67 17.91 -12.95 10.85
N LYS A 68 16.99 -12.03 10.51
CA LYS A 68 16.50 -11.70 9.17
C LYS A 68 17.11 -12.57 8.05
N ASP A 69 16.27 -13.34 7.37
CA ASP A 69 16.56 -13.60 5.97
C ASP A 69 15.33 -13.48 5.07
N ARG A 70 15.61 -12.85 3.94
CA ARG A 70 14.70 -12.28 2.95
C ARG A 70 13.92 -13.38 2.26
N LEU A 71 12.66 -13.56 2.66
CA LEU A 71 11.66 -14.22 1.84
C LEU A 71 11.09 -13.16 0.89
N SER A 72 11.35 -13.34 -0.40
CA SER A 72 10.57 -12.86 -1.55
C SER A 72 9.85 -11.51 -1.38
N GLU A 73 10.22 -10.49 -2.16
CA GLU A 73 9.37 -9.31 -2.40
C GLU A 73 8.09 -9.72 -3.17
N VAL A 74 7.24 -10.51 -2.53
CA VAL A 74 5.80 -10.41 -2.68
C VAL A 74 5.48 -9.13 -1.93
N GLU A 75 5.05 -8.10 -2.66
CA GLU A 75 4.58 -6.87 -2.05
C GLU A 75 3.37 -7.21 -1.18
N ASP A 76 3.62 -7.43 0.11
CA ASP A 76 2.62 -7.74 1.13
C ASP A 76 1.57 -6.62 1.14
N GLU A 77 0.32 -6.96 1.48
CA GLU A 77 -0.81 -6.04 1.52
C GLU A 77 -0.51 -4.80 2.38
N TYR A 78 0.24 -4.97 3.47
CA TYR A 78 0.72 -3.85 4.29
C TYR A 78 1.75 -2.99 3.57
N GLY A 79 2.59 -3.59 2.72
CA GLY A 79 3.55 -2.89 1.87
C GLY A 79 2.84 -1.94 0.90
N LYS A 80 1.81 -2.43 0.20
CA LYS A 80 1.00 -1.63 -0.73
C LYS A 80 0.35 -0.43 -0.04
N ILE A 81 -0.18 -0.65 1.16
CA ILE A 81 -0.79 0.42 1.96
C ILE A 81 0.26 1.42 2.41
N ALA A 82 1.37 0.96 3.00
CA ALA A 82 2.43 1.83 3.49
C ALA A 82 3.04 2.70 2.38
N ASN A 83 3.17 2.18 1.16
CA ASN A 83 3.65 2.93 0.00
C ASN A 83 2.73 4.11 -0.39
N MET A 84 1.47 4.11 0.05
CA MET A 84 0.52 5.21 -0.15
C MET A 84 0.39 6.14 1.06
N LEU A 85 1.06 5.82 2.17
CA LEU A 85 1.06 6.62 3.39
C LEU A 85 2.28 7.54 3.43
N ASP A 86 2.13 8.71 4.06
CA ASP A 86 3.20 9.70 4.14
C ASP A 86 4.13 9.35 5.30
N ASP A 87 5.42 9.11 5.02
CA ASP A 87 6.46 8.83 6.01
C ASP A 87 6.17 7.66 6.97
N VAL A 88 5.25 6.76 6.60
CA VAL A 88 4.93 5.54 7.36
C VAL A 88 5.60 4.34 6.72
N ASN A 89 6.57 3.73 7.43
CA ASN A 89 7.10 2.44 7.02
C ASN A 89 6.16 1.29 7.41
N VAL A 90 6.34 0.14 6.74
CA VAL A 90 5.51 -1.07 6.94
C VAL A 90 5.53 -1.56 8.39
N GLU A 91 6.69 -1.51 9.05
CA GLU A 91 6.84 -1.95 10.45
C GLU A 91 5.99 -1.11 11.40
N ASN A 92 6.01 0.21 11.26
CA ASN A 92 5.21 1.14 12.06
C ASN A 92 3.72 0.89 11.84
N LEU A 93 3.30 0.65 10.59
CA LEU A 93 1.92 0.33 10.27
C LEU A 93 1.47 -0.98 10.96
N ARG A 94 2.30 -2.04 10.93
CA ARG A 94 2.00 -3.30 11.62
C ARG A 94 1.95 -3.14 13.14
N GLN A 95 2.92 -2.43 13.72
CA GLN A 95 3.01 -2.21 15.16
C GLN A 95 1.86 -1.36 15.70
N SER A 96 1.31 -0.46 14.89
CA SER A 96 0.16 0.36 15.28
C SER A 96 -1.08 -0.47 15.63
N LYS A 97 -1.19 -1.69 15.06
CA LYS A 97 -2.32 -2.61 15.22
C LYS A 97 -3.67 -1.91 15.01
N ILE A 98 -3.77 -1.04 14.01
CA ILE A 98 -5.02 -0.35 13.65
C ILE A 98 -5.96 -1.32 12.91
N PHE A 99 -5.40 -2.12 12.01
CA PHE A 99 -6.13 -3.12 11.24
C PHE A 99 -5.30 -4.41 11.08
N SER A 100 -6.01 -5.49 10.76
CA SER A 100 -5.47 -6.77 10.34
C SER A 100 -6.00 -7.15 8.98
N ILE A 101 -5.16 -7.83 8.19
CA ILE A 101 -5.54 -8.48 6.94
C ILE A 101 -5.22 -9.96 7.09
N LYS A 102 -6.22 -10.82 6.94
CA LYS A 102 -6.06 -12.28 7.01
C LYS A 102 -6.99 -12.93 5.99
N GLU A 103 -6.44 -13.80 5.13
CA GLU A 103 -7.24 -14.61 4.18
C GLU A 103 -8.25 -13.77 3.39
N ASP A 104 -7.80 -12.65 2.80
CA ASP A 104 -8.64 -11.68 2.06
C ASP A 104 -9.73 -10.95 2.86
N ALA A 105 -9.75 -11.11 4.19
CA ALA A 105 -10.60 -10.37 5.10
C ALA A 105 -9.82 -9.24 5.77
N VAL A 106 -10.46 -8.08 5.87
CA VAL A 106 -9.93 -6.90 6.56
C VAL A 106 -10.70 -6.72 7.86
N GLN A 107 -9.99 -6.52 8.96
CA GLN A 107 -10.60 -6.20 10.25
C GLN A 107 -9.91 -5.01 10.91
N LEU A 108 -10.68 -3.98 11.25
CA LEU A 108 -10.25 -2.88 12.11
C LEU A 108 -10.15 -3.41 13.54
N LEU A 109 -8.93 -3.40 14.09
CA LEU A 109 -8.64 -3.91 15.44
C LEU A 109 -8.97 -2.88 16.52
N LYS A 110 -8.91 -1.59 16.17
CA LYS A 110 -9.15 -0.48 17.09
C LYS A 110 -10.24 0.48 16.54
N PRO A 111 -11.47 0.01 16.32
CA PRO A 111 -12.54 0.84 15.73
C PRO A 111 -12.90 2.07 16.59
N ASN A 112 -12.61 2.05 17.90
CA ASN A 112 -12.84 3.18 18.79
C ASN A 112 -11.81 4.32 18.66
N GLN A 113 -10.71 4.11 17.94
CA GLN A 113 -9.71 5.18 17.70
C GLN A 113 -10.11 6.15 16.59
N PHE A 114 -11.07 5.75 15.74
CA PHE A 114 -11.62 6.63 14.72
C PHE A 114 -12.55 7.66 15.37
N LYS A 115 -12.47 8.93 14.95
CA LYS A 115 -13.31 9.99 15.55
C LYS A 115 -14.76 9.83 15.13
N THR A 116 -14.99 9.31 13.93
CA THR A 116 -16.32 9.09 13.37
C THR A 116 -16.42 7.75 12.67
N ALA A 117 -17.63 7.20 12.59
CA ALA A 117 -17.89 6.00 11.79
C ALA A 117 -17.52 6.22 10.30
N THR A 118 -17.73 7.44 9.77
CA THR A 118 -17.35 7.79 8.39
C THR A 118 -15.86 7.61 8.14
N GLU A 119 -15.00 8.05 9.06
CA GLU A 119 -13.55 7.85 8.95
C GLU A 119 -13.20 6.35 8.95
N ALA A 120 -13.80 5.58 9.86
CA ALA A 120 -13.58 4.13 9.93
C ALA A 120 -13.99 3.42 8.63
N LEU A 121 -15.14 3.78 8.06
CA LEU A 121 -15.60 3.26 6.77
C LEU A 121 -14.67 3.64 5.62
N CYS A 122 -14.25 4.90 5.56
CA CYS A 122 -13.35 5.39 4.50
C CYS A 122 -12.02 4.60 4.52
N VAL A 123 -11.45 4.41 5.71
CA VAL A 123 -10.24 3.61 5.90
C VAL A 123 -10.46 2.13 5.56
N LEU A 124 -11.60 1.54 5.94
CA LEU A 124 -11.92 0.16 5.59
C LEU A 124 -11.99 -0.05 4.06
N ILE A 125 -12.67 0.85 3.34
CA ILE A 125 -12.76 0.79 1.87
C ILE A 125 -11.36 0.96 1.26
N PHE A 126 -10.56 1.90 1.78
CA PHE A 126 -9.20 2.13 1.31
C PHE A 126 -8.31 0.90 1.45
N ILE A 127 -8.37 0.20 2.59
CA ILE A 127 -7.58 -1.03 2.80
C ILE A 127 -8.02 -2.14 1.83
N LEU A 128 -9.33 -2.25 1.55
CA LEU A 128 -9.84 -3.22 0.57
C LEU A 128 -9.38 -2.89 -0.85
N GLU A 129 -9.43 -1.63 -1.26
CA GLU A 129 -9.02 -1.21 -2.61
C GLU A 129 -7.50 -1.28 -2.81
N SER A 130 -6.72 -0.73 -1.88
CA SER A 130 -5.27 -0.55 -2.03
C SER A 130 -4.46 -1.72 -1.51
N GLY A 131 -4.88 -2.32 -0.39
CA GLY A 131 -4.20 -3.49 0.19
C GLY A 131 -4.53 -4.77 -0.57
N LEU A 132 -5.82 -5.07 -0.71
CA LEU A 132 -6.31 -6.30 -1.38
C LEU A 132 -6.54 -6.15 -2.88
N GLY A 133 -6.39 -4.94 -3.46
CA GLY A 133 -6.63 -4.73 -4.89
C GLY A 133 -8.09 -4.86 -5.31
N LYS A 134 -9.05 -4.90 -4.37
CA LYS A 134 -10.47 -5.09 -4.65
C LYS A 134 -11.09 -3.78 -5.13
N ARG A 135 -11.11 -3.57 -6.44
CA ARG A 135 -11.83 -2.46 -7.07
C ARG A 135 -13.32 -2.80 -7.22
N ASP A 136 -14.19 -1.78 -7.16
CA ASP A 136 -15.63 -1.90 -7.40
C ASP A 136 -16.33 -2.93 -6.49
N ILE A 137 -16.13 -2.80 -5.19
CA ILE A 137 -16.59 -3.77 -4.18
C ILE A 137 -18.13 -3.81 -4.18
N PRO A 138 -18.79 -4.97 -4.41
CA PRO A 138 -20.24 -5.07 -4.35
C PRO A 138 -20.78 -4.64 -2.98
N TYR A 139 -21.89 -3.88 -2.96
CA TYR A 139 -22.47 -3.34 -1.74
C TYR A 139 -22.74 -4.42 -0.68
N GLU A 140 -23.33 -5.56 -1.09
CA GLU A 140 -23.64 -6.66 -0.17
C GLU A 140 -22.36 -7.33 0.39
N ALA A 141 -21.30 -7.44 -0.42
CA ALA A 141 -20.02 -7.95 0.05
C ALA A 141 -19.40 -7.00 1.09
N PHE A 142 -19.45 -5.70 0.82
CA PHE A 142 -18.97 -4.69 1.77
C PHE A 142 -19.81 -4.65 3.05
N ARG A 143 -21.13 -4.81 2.96
CA ARG A 143 -22.03 -4.87 4.12
C ARG A 143 -21.64 -5.98 5.07
N ASN A 144 -21.37 -7.18 4.56
CA ASN A 144 -20.93 -8.30 5.39
C ASN A 144 -19.59 -8.00 6.08
N ILE A 145 -18.66 -7.35 5.37
CA ILE A 145 -17.39 -6.91 5.96
C ILE A 145 -17.66 -5.89 7.05
N PHE A 146 -18.47 -4.86 6.82
CA PHE A 146 -18.81 -3.82 7.79
C PHE A 146 -19.45 -4.38 9.06
N GLU A 147 -20.43 -5.27 8.91
CA GLU A 147 -21.14 -5.89 10.05
C GLU A 147 -20.18 -6.71 10.94
N SER A 148 -19.10 -7.28 10.36
CA SER A 148 -18.06 -7.98 11.12
C SER A 148 -17.09 -7.07 11.90
N GLN A 149 -17.06 -5.75 11.63
CA GLN A 149 -16.10 -4.83 12.25
C GLN A 149 -16.47 -4.37 13.67
N ASN A 150 -17.69 -4.68 14.15
CA ASN A 150 -18.21 -4.18 15.43
C ASN A 150 -18.11 -2.65 15.59
N ILE A 151 -18.23 -1.88 14.51
CA ILE A 151 -18.17 -0.40 14.54
C ILE A 151 -19.46 0.13 15.18
N LYS A 152 -19.33 0.84 16.30
CA LYS A 152 -20.46 1.52 16.95
C LYS A 152 -20.77 2.84 16.24
N SER A 153 -21.62 2.80 15.22
CA SER A 153 -22.01 3.99 14.45
C SER A 153 -23.25 4.71 14.98
N GLY A 154 -24.14 4.01 15.70
CA GLY A 154 -25.46 4.53 16.08
C GLY A 154 -26.38 4.83 14.89
N SER A 155 -25.96 4.51 13.66
CA SER A 155 -26.66 4.81 12.40
C SER A 155 -26.56 3.61 11.46
N PRO A 156 -27.62 3.27 10.71
CA PRO A 156 -27.59 2.18 9.73
C PRO A 156 -26.52 2.40 8.66
N LEU A 157 -25.95 1.31 8.14
CA LEU A 157 -24.91 1.36 7.08
C LEU A 157 -25.36 2.19 5.88
N VAL A 158 -26.62 2.03 5.42
CA VAL A 158 -27.19 2.80 4.31
C VAL A 158 -27.04 4.31 4.53
N MET A 159 -27.28 4.80 5.75
CA MET A 159 -27.15 6.21 6.09
C MET A 159 -25.69 6.65 6.07
N LEU A 160 -24.77 5.83 6.59
CA LEU A 160 -23.33 6.11 6.56
C LEU A 160 -22.79 6.18 5.12
N MET A 161 -23.23 5.27 4.26
CA MET A 161 -22.85 5.24 2.85
C MET A 161 -23.42 6.45 2.09
N ASN A 162 -24.65 6.87 2.40
CA ASN A 162 -25.20 8.12 1.87
C ASN A 162 -24.41 9.35 2.35
N ASN A 163 -23.92 9.36 3.59
CA ASN A 163 -23.05 10.43 4.10
C ASN A 163 -21.71 10.47 3.33
N LEU A 164 -21.08 9.31 3.10
CA LEU A 164 -19.86 9.19 2.28
C LEU A 164 -20.11 9.69 0.85
N LYS A 165 -21.24 9.33 0.25
CA LYS A 165 -21.67 9.80 -1.09
C LYS A 165 -21.81 11.31 -1.13
N ASN A 166 -22.58 11.88 -0.20
CA ASN A 166 -22.85 13.32 -0.12
C ASN A 166 -21.57 14.13 0.16
N ALA A 167 -20.66 13.58 0.97
CA ALA A 167 -19.35 14.16 1.23
C ALA A 167 -18.36 14.02 0.05
N LYS A 168 -18.75 13.31 -1.01
CA LYS A 168 -17.94 12.99 -2.21
C LYS A 168 -16.71 12.13 -1.90
N TYR A 169 -16.78 11.28 -0.87
CA TYR A 169 -15.70 10.33 -0.53
C TYR A 169 -15.79 9.03 -1.32
N ILE A 170 -16.99 8.64 -1.76
CA ILE A 170 -17.20 7.51 -2.67
C ILE A 170 -17.78 7.99 -3.99
N ASP A 171 -17.52 7.25 -5.06
CA ASP A 171 -18.06 7.55 -6.39
C ASP A 171 -19.59 7.34 -6.40
N SER A 172 -20.33 8.42 -6.65
CA SER A 172 -21.79 8.42 -6.67
C SER A 172 -22.36 7.47 -7.71
N LYS A 173 -21.77 7.41 -8.91
CA LYS A 173 -22.28 6.60 -10.02
C LYS A 173 -22.07 5.12 -9.73
N LYS A 174 -20.90 4.76 -9.22
CA LYS A 174 -20.60 3.38 -8.80
C LYS A 174 -21.52 2.94 -7.66
N TYR A 175 -21.72 3.80 -6.66
CA TYR A 175 -22.61 3.49 -5.54
C TYR A 175 -24.06 3.27 -5.98
N ASP A 176 -24.56 4.09 -6.90
CA ASP A 176 -25.90 3.92 -7.48
C ASP A 176 -26.01 2.62 -8.30
N ALA A 177 -24.90 2.17 -8.91
CA ALA A 177 -24.74 0.85 -9.55
C ALA A 177 -24.43 -0.30 -8.56
N LYS A 178 -24.57 -0.09 -7.25
CA LYS A 178 -24.35 -1.08 -6.18
C LYS A 178 -22.90 -1.57 -6.03
N THR A 179 -21.93 -0.78 -6.48
CA THR A 179 -20.51 -1.00 -6.22
C THR A 179 -19.91 0.17 -5.42
N ILE A 180 -18.90 -0.12 -4.61
CA ILE A 180 -18.28 0.86 -3.72
C ILE A 180 -16.85 1.06 -4.19
N SER A 181 -16.48 2.33 -4.37
CA SER A 181 -15.12 2.73 -4.69
C SER A 181 -14.87 4.14 -4.18
N LEU A 182 -13.66 4.41 -3.68
CA LEU A 182 -13.30 5.75 -3.21
C LEU A 182 -13.08 6.68 -4.40
N THR A 183 -13.41 7.96 -4.19
CA THR A 183 -12.88 9.04 -5.02
C THR A 183 -11.46 9.40 -4.57
N PRO A 184 -10.71 10.21 -5.34
CA PRO A 184 -9.43 10.75 -4.86
C PRO A 184 -9.55 11.45 -3.50
N LYS A 185 -10.63 12.23 -3.30
CA LYS A 185 -10.94 12.88 -2.02
C LYS A 185 -11.17 11.88 -0.88
N GLY A 186 -11.80 10.74 -1.17
CA GLY A 186 -11.96 9.65 -0.21
C GLY A 186 -10.62 9.02 0.17
N GLN A 187 -9.77 8.76 -0.82
CA GLN A 187 -8.44 8.20 -0.59
C GLN A 187 -7.57 9.13 0.26
N GLU A 188 -7.51 10.43 -0.07
CA GLU A 188 -6.81 11.44 0.73
C GLU A 188 -7.30 11.48 2.18
N ASN A 189 -8.62 11.39 2.38
CA ASN A 189 -9.20 11.34 3.72
C ASN A 189 -8.76 10.09 4.48
N ALA A 190 -8.81 8.91 3.86
CA ALA A 190 -8.39 7.65 4.47
C ALA A 190 -6.89 7.65 4.82
N ILE A 191 -6.03 8.12 3.91
CA ILE A 191 -4.59 8.27 4.12
C ILE A 191 -4.32 9.21 5.30
N GLY A 192 -4.96 10.38 5.30
CA GLY A 192 -4.80 11.36 6.37
C GLY A 192 -5.26 10.85 7.75
N VAL A 193 -6.30 10.02 7.80
CA VAL A 193 -6.74 9.36 9.05
C VAL A 193 -5.73 8.29 9.48
N LEU A 194 -5.28 7.42 8.57
CA LEU A 194 -4.29 6.39 8.88
C LEU A 194 -2.96 6.98 9.37
N ASN A 195 -2.43 8.00 8.68
CA ASN A 195 -1.20 8.69 9.10
C ASN A 195 -1.30 9.20 10.55
N LYS A 196 -2.44 9.84 10.90
CA LYS A 196 -2.68 10.33 12.26
C LYS A 196 -2.71 9.21 13.29
N LEU A 197 -3.39 8.11 12.98
CA LEU A 197 -3.53 6.99 13.91
C LEU A 197 -2.20 6.25 14.13
N VAL A 198 -1.42 6.05 13.07
CA VAL A 198 -0.10 5.40 13.17
C VAL A 198 0.87 6.26 13.97
N THR A 199 0.95 7.56 13.65
CA THR A 199 1.86 8.49 14.35
C THR A 199 1.48 8.74 15.81
N THR A 200 0.18 8.73 16.14
CA THR A 200 -0.28 8.82 17.53
C THR A 200 0.10 7.58 18.33
N THR A 201 0.01 6.40 17.72
CA THR A 201 0.37 5.13 18.38
C THR A 201 1.88 5.00 18.60
N ALA A 202 2.71 5.56 17.71
CA ALA A 202 4.17 5.53 17.86
C ALA A 202 4.73 6.44 18.98
N LYS A 203 3.91 7.37 19.51
CA LYS A 203 4.29 8.29 20.60
C LYS A 203 3.90 7.80 22.00
N GLN A 204 3.17 6.68 22.08
CA GLN A 204 2.74 6.05 23.33
C GLN A 204 3.66 4.88 23.69
#